data_AF-A0A8X7MLX8-F1
#
_entry.id   AF-A0A8X7MLX8-F1
#
_cell.length_a   1.000
_cell.length_b   1.000
_cell.length_c   1.000
_cell.angle_alpha   90.00
_cell.angle_beta   90.00
_cell.angle_gamma   90.00
#
_symmetry.space_group_name_H-M   'P 1'
#
loop_
_entity.id
_entity.type
_entity.pdbx_description
1 polymer ?
#
loop_
_entity_poly.entity_id
_entity_poly.type
_entity_poly.pdbx_seq_one_letter_code
_entity_poly.pdbx_strand_id
1 'polypeptide(L)'
;MPPPPSSPPAPSSASASASASGSASPSALVLSESHIAPLRQDGSTPVFLTALSTACGWIYTAAWSASFYPQVVLNARRKSVSGLSLDFAFLNNFGFLCYAVFNLAFFASPLVREQYRARHGGHDNIVRLNDVAFAVHAFILTCVTVVQTMTYHRAPDQRTSKPIRILIAIFALIVTVSALVCLITGGKTSSGKSVPLEWLDFVQILSSIKLCITFIKYLPQMLLNYRRKSTLGWSIE
;
A
#
# COMPACT_ATOMS: atom_id res chain seq x y z
N MET A 1 29.08 24.32 -69.55
CA MET A 1 30.55 24.44 -69.40
C MET A 1 31.02 23.24 -68.56
N PRO A 2 32.03 22.47 -68.99
CA PRO A 2 32.40 21.20 -68.34
C PRO A 2 33.48 21.34 -67.22
N PRO A 3 33.59 20.35 -66.30
CA PRO A 3 34.71 20.17 -65.34
C PRO A 3 35.69 19.04 -65.78
N PRO A 4 36.72 18.61 -64.99
CA PRO A 4 37.29 19.13 -63.74
C PRO A 4 38.70 19.77 -63.99
N PRO A 5 39.93 19.23 -63.73
CA PRO A 5 40.43 18.01 -63.03
C PRO A 5 41.51 18.22 -61.91
N SER A 6 41.82 17.13 -61.19
CA SER A 6 43.09 16.76 -60.50
C SER A 6 43.67 17.57 -59.31
N SER A 7 44.05 16.81 -58.27
CA SER A 7 44.87 17.08 -57.06
C SER A 7 46.02 16.03 -57.00
N PRO A 8 46.72 15.70 -55.88
CA PRO A 8 47.07 16.38 -54.61
C PRO A 8 48.63 16.59 -54.53
N PRO A 9 49.46 16.39 -53.47
CA PRO A 9 49.45 15.37 -52.37
C PRO A 9 49.64 15.93 -50.92
N ALA A 10 49.72 14.99 -49.94
CA ALA A 10 50.15 15.21 -48.53
C ALA A 10 51.66 14.78 -48.37
N PRO A 11 52.28 14.38 -47.21
CA PRO A 11 51.74 13.92 -45.91
C PRO A 11 52.56 14.38 -44.66
N SER A 12 52.63 13.51 -43.62
CA SER A 12 53.48 13.51 -42.41
C SER A 12 52.98 14.30 -41.18
N SER A 13 53.10 13.81 -39.92
CA SER A 13 53.44 12.44 -39.47
C SER A 13 52.96 12.13 -38.02
N ALA A 14 53.17 10.87 -37.59
CA ALA A 14 52.91 10.27 -36.26
C ALA A 14 53.62 11.00 -35.09
N SER A 15 53.45 10.68 -33.80
CA SER A 15 53.12 9.40 -33.12
C SER A 15 52.39 9.62 -31.78
N ALA A 16 51.66 8.64 -31.19
CA ALA A 16 52.14 7.57 -30.27
C ALA A 16 53.14 8.04 -29.17
N SER A 17 53.11 7.54 -27.93
CA SER A 17 52.43 6.34 -27.40
C SER A 17 52.17 6.37 -25.87
N ALA A 18 51.47 5.34 -25.39
CA ALA A 18 51.00 5.07 -24.03
C ALA A 18 52.06 4.88 -22.91
N SER A 19 51.62 5.02 -21.66
CA SER A 19 52.10 4.22 -20.52
C SER A 19 51.05 4.20 -19.39
N ALA A 20 50.93 3.11 -18.62
CA ALA A 20 49.93 2.96 -17.56
C ALA A 20 50.56 2.73 -16.18
N SER A 21 49.96 3.35 -15.15
CA SER A 21 50.11 2.99 -13.73
C SER A 21 48.92 3.56 -12.95
N GLY A 22 48.41 2.94 -11.88
CA GLY A 22 48.86 1.67 -11.28
C GLY A 22 48.82 1.69 -9.76
N SER A 23 47.68 2.02 -9.15
CA SER A 23 47.49 1.99 -7.69
C SER A 23 46.16 1.34 -7.34
N ALA A 24 46.19 0.29 -6.52
CA ALA A 24 45.02 -0.47 -6.11
C ALA A 24 44.71 -0.29 -4.61
N SER A 25 43.46 -0.64 -4.26
CA SER A 25 42.95 -0.95 -2.91
C SER A 25 42.43 0.23 -2.05
N PRO A 26 41.41 -0.01 -1.19
CA PRO A 26 40.36 -1.05 -1.29
C PRO A 26 38.93 -0.59 -0.92
N SER A 27 37.96 -1.43 -1.29
CA SER A 27 36.70 -1.67 -0.55
C SER A 27 35.90 -0.47 0.01
N ALA A 28 35.22 0.28 -0.87
CA ALA A 28 34.01 1.02 -0.52
C ALA A 28 32.77 0.28 -1.04
N LEU A 29 32.05 -0.42 -0.15
CA LEU A 29 30.91 -1.27 -0.52
C LEU A 29 29.63 -0.42 -0.65
N VAL A 30 29.55 0.37 -1.72
CA VAL A 30 28.44 1.30 -1.99
C VAL A 30 27.18 0.54 -2.40
N LEU A 31 26.39 0.12 -1.39
CA LEU A 31 25.09 -0.53 -1.57
C LEU A 31 24.01 0.47 -2.00
N SER A 32 23.91 0.73 -3.31
CA SER A 32 22.65 0.91 -4.04
C SER A 32 21.48 1.65 -3.33
N GLU A 33 21.69 2.85 -2.77
CA GLU A 33 20.60 3.68 -2.22
C GLU A 33 19.71 4.36 -3.30
N SER A 34 19.85 3.96 -4.57
CA SER A 34 19.21 4.57 -5.76
C SER A 34 17.69 4.35 -5.89
N HIS A 35 16.97 4.11 -4.79
CA HIS A 35 15.52 3.93 -4.76
C HIS A 35 14.76 4.94 -3.87
N ILE A 36 15.46 5.93 -3.29
CA ILE A 36 14.80 7.12 -2.72
C ILE A 36 14.66 8.16 -3.84
N ALA A 37 13.46 8.29 -4.41
CA ALA A 37 13.16 9.35 -5.36
C ALA A 37 13.25 10.72 -4.66
N PRO A 38 14.10 11.67 -5.12
CA PRO A 38 14.20 12.98 -4.50
C PRO A 38 12.89 13.74 -4.71
N LEU A 39 12.16 13.98 -3.60
CA LEU A 39 11.04 14.93 -3.61
C LEU A 39 11.58 16.29 -4.03
N ARG A 40 10.87 16.96 -4.94
CA ARG A 40 11.20 18.30 -5.42
C ARG A 40 11.30 19.25 -4.22
N GLN A 41 12.52 19.74 -3.97
CA GLN A 41 12.81 20.64 -2.86
C GLN A 41 12.42 22.09 -3.23
N ASP A 42 11.11 22.35 -3.36
CA ASP A 42 10.61 23.72 -3.42
C ASP A 42 10.97 24.44 -2.11
N GLY A 43 11.83 25.46 -2.21
CA GLY A 43 12.70 25.95 -1.15
C GLY A 43 12.05 26.78 -0.03
N SER A 44 10.84 26.41 0.40
CA SER A 44 10.03 27.17 1.38
C SER A 44 9.45 26.32 2.52
N THR A 45 9.68 25.00 2.55
CA THR A 45 9.32 24.18 3.72
C THR A 45 10.51 24.12 4.69
N PRO A 46 10.43 24.68 5.91
CA PRO A 46 11.51 24.55 6.89
C PRO A 46 11.75 23.09 7.24
N VAL A 47 13.02 22.69 7.40
CA VAL A 47 13.42 21.32 7.81
C VAL A 47 12.67 20.88 9.07
N PHE A 48 12.42 21.81 9.99
CA PHE A 48 11.59 21.60 11.18
C PHE A 48 10.16 21.11 10.87
N LEU A 49 9.46 21.66 9.86
CA LEU A 49 8.11 21.22 9.51
C LEU A 49 8.11 19.81 8.90
N THR A 50 9.12 19.48 8.08
CA THR A 50 9.29 18.13 7.53
C THR A 50 9.59 17.11 8.62
N ALA A 51 10.47 17.45 9.57
CA ALA A 51 10.81 16.61 10.72
C ALA A 51 9.59 16.44 11.66
N LEU A 52 8.86 17.52 11.96
CA LEU A 52 7.65 17.50 12.78
C LEU A 52 6.54 16.66 12.13
N SER A 53 6.29 16.84 10.84
CA SER A 53 5.32 16.03 10.07
C SER A 53 5.68 14.54 10.12
N THR A 54 6.96 14.21 9.92
CA THR A 54 7.47 12.83 10.01
C THR A 54 7.30 12.24 11.41
N ALA A 55 7.66 13.00 12.45
CA ALA A 55 7.50 12.58 13.84
C ALA A 55 6.02 12.35 14.20
N CYS A 56 5.13 13.28 13.83
CA CYS A 56 3.68 13.13 14.02
C CYS A 56 3.13 11.90 13.28
N GLY A 57 3.59 11.61 12.06
CA GLY A 57 3.20 10.41 11.30
C GLY A 57 3.60 9.09 11.98
N TRP A 58 4.80 9.03 12.57
CA TRP A 58 5.23 7.85 13.33
C TRP A 58 4.57 7.73 14.70
N ILE A 59 4.33 8.84 15.41
CA ILE A 59 3.58 8.86 16.67
C ILE A 59 2.13 8.40 16.44
N TYR A 60 1.49 8.90 15.38
CA TYR A 60 0.16 8.45 14.93
C TYR A 60 0.17 6.95 14.63
N THR A 61 1.13 6.47 13.84
CA THR A 61 1.27 5.05 13.47
C THR A 61 1.45 4.16 14.71
N ALA A 62 2.26 4.58 15.69
CA ALA A 62 2.45 3.85 16.94
C ALA A 62 1.18 3.83 17.81
N ALA A 63 0.52 4.98 17.99
CA ALA A 63 -0.69 5.10 18.79
C ALA A 63 -1.86 4.28 18.23
N TRP A 64 -2.08 4.32 16.91
CA TRP A 64 -3.11 3.51 16.25
C TRP A 64 -2.74 2.03 16.18
N SER A 65 -1.46 1.68 16.02
CA SER A 65 -1.04 0.27 16.08
C SER A 65 -1.32 -0.35 17.46
N ALA A 66 -1.19 0.43 18.54
CA ALA A 66 -1.42 -0.04 19.90
C ALA A 66 -2.86 -0.49 20.18
N SER A 67 -3.89 0.08 19.52
CA SER A 67 -5.30 -0.26 19.79
C SER A 67 -5.71 -1.66 19.31
N PHE A 68 -4.97 -2.27 18.38
CA PHE A 68 -5.22 -3.64 17.90
C PHE A 68 -4.79 -4.74 18.89
N TYR A 69 -3.76 -4.48 19.72
CA TYR A 69 -3.21 -5.49 20.62
C TYR A 69 -4.19 -5.95 21.73
N PRO A 70 -4.97 -5.06 22.39
CA PRO A 70 -5.95 -5.45 23.40
C PRO A 70 -6.87 -6.60 22.98
N GLN A 71 -7.46 -6.59 21.79
CA GLN A 71 -8.35 -7.68 21.33
C GLN A 71 -7.57 -8.99 21.08
N VAL A 72 -6.41 -8.91 20.43
CA VAL A 72 -5.52 -10.06 20.15
C VAL A 72 -5.03 -10.71 21.44
N VAL A 73 -4.66 -9.92 22.44
CA VAL A 73 -4.21 -10.38 23.77
C VAL A 73 -5.39 -10.92 24.58
N LEU A 74 -6.56 -10.28 24.55
CA LEU A 74 -7.77 -10.76 25.24
C LEU A 74 -8.21 -12.15 24.73
N ASN A 75 -8.23 -12.32 23.41
CA ASN A 75 -8.50 -13.61 22.76
C ASN A 75 -7.45 -14.65 23.18
N ALA A 76 -6.16 -14.31 23.14
CA ALA A 76 -5.06 -15.22 23.47
C ALA A 76 -5.06 -15.66 24.95
N ARG A 77 -5.36 -14.75 25.88
CA ARG A 77 -5.48 -15.05 27.31
C ARG A 77 -6.71 -15.90 27.64
N ARG A 78 -7.86 -15.63 27.01
CA ARG A 78 -9.12 -16.36 27.25
C ARG A 78 -9.21 -17.69 26.50
N LYS A 79 -8.37 -17.91 25.48
CA LYS A 79 -8.49 -19.02 24.50
C LYS A 79 -9.90 -19.16 23.90
N SER A 80 -10.62 -18.05 23.86
CA SER A 80 -12.01 -17.96 23.40
C SER A 80 -12.28 -16.58 22.80
N VAL A 81 -12.99 -16.58 21.67
CA VAL A 81 -13.51 -15.39 21.00
C VAL A 81 -14.97 -15.09 21.37
N SER A 82 -15.54 -15.77 22.36
CA SER A 82 -16.90 -15.53 22.85
C SER A 82 -17.02 -14.09 23.37
N GLY A 83 -17.72 -13.26 22.59
CA GLY A 83 -17.89 -11.81 22.79
C GLY A 83 -17.54 -10.97 21.55
N LEU A 84 -16.64 -11.47 20.68
CA LEU A 84 -16.25 -10.84 19.43
C LEU A 84 -17.21 -11.21 18.28
N SER A 85 -17.72 -10.22 17.56
CA SER A 85 -18.55 -10.45 16.39
C SER A 85 -17.67 -10.91 15.21
N LEU A 86 -17.98 -12.10 14.66
CA LEU A 86 -17.26 -12.62 13.50
C LEU A 86 -17.45 -11.71 12.29
N ASP A 87 -18.62 -11.08 12.16
CA ASP A 87 -18.91 -10.09 11.13
C ASP A 87 -17.95 -8.88 11.22
N PHE A 88 -17.71 -8.35 12.43
CA PHE A 88 -16.70 -7.31 12.65
C PHE A 88 -15.31 -7.81 12.24
N ALA A 89 -14.88 -8.99 12.70
CA ALA A 89 -13.55 -9.52 12.43
C ALA A 89 -13.28 -9.70 10.92
N PHE A 90 -14.23 -10.28 10.18
CA PHE A 90 -14.08 -10.48 8.72
C PHE A 90 -14.17 -9.17 7.94
N LEU A 91 -15.06 -8.24 8.29
CA LEU A 91 -15.13 -6.91 7.67
C LEU A 91 -13.85 -6.12 7.91
N ASN A 92 -13.37 -6.09 9.15
CA ASN A 92 -12.17 -5.35 9.55
C ASN A 92 -10.94 -5.87 8.79
N ASN A 93 -10.75 -7.19 8.72
CA ASN A 93 -9.68 -7.84 7.96
C ASN A 93 -9.76 -7.54 6.45
N PHE A 94 -10.93 -7.64 5.83
CA PHE A 94 -11.09 -7.33 4.39
C PHE A 94 -10.82 -5.85 4.11
N GLY A 95 -11.27 -4.95 4.99
CA GLY A 95 -10.96 -3.52 4.89
C GLY A 95 -9.46 -3.25 4.99
N PHE A 96 -8.77 -3.85 5.96
CA PHE A 96 -7.31 -3.66 6.10
C PHE A 96 -6.51 -4.34 4.98
N LEU A 97 -6.98 -5.42 4.37
CA LEU A 97 -6.42 -5.95 3.13
C LEU A 97 -6.48 -4.91 2.00
N CYS A 98 -7.66 -4.34 1.74
CA CYS A 98 -7.83 -3.29 0.72
C CYS A 98 -6.94 -2.07 1.01
N TYR A 99 -6.81 -1.67 2.28
CA TYR A 99 -5.98 -0.54 2.69
C TYR A 99 -4.48 -0.82 2.59
N ALA A 100 -4.02 -2.03 2.94
CA ALA A 100 -2.62 -2.42 2.77
C ALA A 100 -2.23 -2.45 1.29
N VAL A 101 -3.06 -3.05 0.42
CA VAL A 101 -2.82 -3.06 -1.04
C VAL A 101 -2.87 -1.65 -1.62
N PHE A 102 -3.79 -0.78 -1.18
CA PHE A 102 -3.85 0.64 -1.58
C PHE A 102 -2.53 1.37 -1.29
N ASN A 103 -2.05 1.33 -0.04
CA ASN A 103 -0.84 2.06 0.34
C ASN A 103 0.41 1.46 -0.31
N LEU A 104 0.52 0.14 -0.38
CA LEU A 104 1.61 -0.55 -1.09
C LEU A 104 1.65 -0.18 -2.57
N ALA A 105 0.51 -0.15 -3.25
CA ALA A 105 0.44 0.22 -4.67
C ALA A 105 0.84 1.68 -4.90
N PHE A 106 0.33 2.62 -4.09
CA PHE A 106 0.67 4.05 -4.22
C PHE A 106 2.13 4.38 -3.85
N PHE A 107 2.73 3.60 -2.95
CA PHE A 107 4.12 3.76 -2.54
C PHE A 107 5.10 3.11 -3.53
N ALA A 108 4.86 1.84 -3.88
CA ALA A 108 5.82 0.99 -4.58
C ALA A 108 5.63 0.86 -6.10
N SER A 109 4.46 1.22 -6.67
CA SER A 109 4.23 1.11 -8.13
C SER A 109 4.47 2.45 -8.83
N PRO A 110 5.51 2.60 -9.68
CA PRO A 110 5.71 3.81 -10.47
C PRO A 110 4.54 4.09 -11.42
N LEU A 111 3.91 3.05 -11.97
CA LEU A 111 2.79 3.17 -12.90
C LEU A 111 1.54 3.79 -12.26
N VAL A 112 1.20 3.39 -11.03
CA VAL A 112 0.07 3.97 -10.28
C VAL A 112 0.36 5.44 -9.93
N ARG A 113 1.62 5.77 -9.63
CA ARG A 113 2.06 7.16 -9.41
C ARG A 113 2.03 7.99 -10.68
N GLU A 114 2.47 7.46 -11.82
CA GLU A 114 2.40 8.11 -13.14
C GLU A 114 0.96 8.40 -13.53
N GLN A 115 0.07 7.41 -13.44
CA GLN A 115 -1.37 7.56 -13.69
C GLN A 115 -2.01 8.59 -12.76
N TYR A 116 -1.63 8.61 -11.48
CA TYR A 116 -2.11 9.61 -10.53
C TYR A 116 -1.66 11.01 -10.94
N ARG A 117 -0.36 11.20 -11.20
CA ARG A 117 0.22 12.49 -11.60
C ARG A 117 -0.41 13.00 -12.91
N ALA A 118 -0.61 12.14 -13.90
CA ALA A 118 -1.25 12.49 -15.16
C ALA A 118 -2.68 13.03 -14.98
N ARG A 119 -3.46 12.50 -14.01
CA ARG A 119 -4.81 12.97 -13.71
C ARG A 119 -4.88 14.15 -12.72
N HIS A 120 -3.82 14.39 -11.94
CA HIS A 120 -3.79 15.40 -10.86
C HIS A 120 -2.71 16.48 -11.09
N GLY A 121 -2.62 17.03 -12.31
CA GLY A 121 -1.77 18.19 -12.61
C GLY A 121 -0.25 17.98 -12.39
N GLY A 122 0.22 16.74 -12.38
CA GLY A 122 1.61 16.37 -12.11
C GLY A 122 1.95 16.15 -10.62
N HIS A 123 1.01 16.38 -9.70
CA HIS A 123 1.23 16.24 -8.25
C HIS A 123 1.37 14.77 -7.81
N ASP A 124 2.39 14.49 -7.01
CA ASP A 124 2.54 13.19 -6.34
C ASP A 124 1.46 12.96 -5.28
N ASN A 125 1.19 11.70 -4.97
CA ASN A 125 0.21 11.32 -3.97
C ASN A 125 0.71 11.60 -2.53
N ILE A 126 -0.20 11.62 -1.57
CA ILE A 126 0.10 11.95 -0.16
C ILE A 126 0.60 10.78 0.69
N VAL A 127 0.61 9.53 0.19
CA VAL A 127 1.00 8.33 0.96
C VAL A 127 2.49 8.37 1.30
N ARG A 128 2.82 8.03 2.55
CA ARG A 128 4.18 7.97 3.10
C ARG A 128 4.47 6.60 3.72
N LEU A 129 5.73 6.36 4.05
CA LEU A 129 6.19 5.06 4.56
C LEU A 129 5.51 4.65 5.89
N ASN A 130 5.19 5.62 6.75
CA ASN A 130 4.44 5.38 7.99
C ASN A 130 3.01 4.87 7.72
N ASP A 131 2.35 5.31 6.64
CA ASP A 131 1.00 4.86 6.27
C ASP A 131 1.03 3.42 5.75
N VAL A 132 2.04 3.07 4.95
CA VAL A 132 2.32 1.69 4.51
C VAL A 132 2.59 0.79 5.71
N ALA A 133 3.47 1.23 6.63
CA ALA A 133 3.81 0.49 7.84
C ALA A 133 2.57 0.25 8.72
N PHE A 134 1.74 1.28 8.95
CA PHE A 134 0.48 1.17 9.66
C PHE A 134 -0.50 0.20 8.97
N ALA A 135 -0.72 0.36 7.67
CA ALA A 135 -1.69 -0.43 6.92
C ALA A 135 -1.33 -1.93 6.89
N VAL A 136 -0.04 -2.24 6.67
CA VAL A 136 0.46 -3.63 6.71
C VAL A 136 0.41 -4.19 8.14
N HIS A 137 0.76 -3.40 9.15
CA HIS A 137 0.69 -3.83 10.55
C HIS A 137 -0.74 -4.17 10.99
N ALA A 138 -1.69 -3.26 10.74
CA ALA A 138 -3.10 -3.48 11.05
C ALA A 138 -3.70 -4.66 10.26
N PHE A 139 -3.26 -4.89 9.02
CA PHE A 139 -3.65 -6.08 8.27
C PHE A 139 -3.12 -7.38 8.89
N ILE A 140 -1.85 -7.42 9.32
CA ILE A 140 -1.28 -8.59 10.02
C ILE A 140 -2.04 -8.85 11.34
N LEU A 141 -2.30 -7.82 12.15
CA LEU A 141 -3.02 -7.95 13.41
C LEU A 141 -4.48 -8.41 13.21
N THR A 142 -5.16 -7.94 12.16
CA THR A 142 -6.52 -8.42 11.83
C THR A 142 -6.52 -9.84 11.27
N CYS A 143 -5.50 -10.25 10.53
CA CYS A 143 -5.29 -11.66 10.15
C CYS A 143 -5.09 -12.55 11.39
N VAL A 144 -4.29 -12.12 12.37
CA VAL A 144 -4.15 -12.83 13.66
C VAL A 144 -5.50 -12.94 14.36
N THR A 145 -6.29 -11.87 14.44
CA THR A 145 -7.65 -11.92 15.00
C THR A 145 -8.56 -12.90 14.25
N VAL A 146 -8.53 -12.94 12.91
CA VAL A 146 -9.30 -13.91 12.12
C VAL A 146 -8.85 -15.35 12.42
N VAL A 147 -7.55 -15.64 12.43
CA VAL A 147 -7.02 -16.97 12.80
C VAL A 147 -7.44 -17.36 14.22
N GLN A 148 -7.37 -16.43 15.18
CA GLN A 148 -7.89 -16.65 16.53
C GLN A 148 -9.39 -16.98 16.53
N THR A 149 -10.21 -16.34 15.71
CA THR A 149 -11.63 -16.75 15.58
C THR A 149 -11.79 -18.15 14.98
N MET A 150 -10.84 -18.66 14.20
CA MET A 150 -10.90 -20.00 13.62
C MET A 150 -10.38 -21.09 14.56
N THR A 151 -9.42 -20.77 15.43
CA THR A 151 -8.76 -21.74 16.32
C THR A 151 -9.33 -21.78 17.75
N TYR A 152 -9.83 -20.66 18.28
CA TYR A 152 -10.27 -20.55 19.69
C TYR A 152 -11.76 -20.83 19.88
N HIS A 153 -12.14 -21.15 21.13
CA HIS A 153 -13.51 -21.51 21.48
C HIS A 153 -14.51 -20.38 21.15
N ARG A 154 -15.53 -20.74 20.37
CA ARG A 154 -16.68 -19.89 19.99
C ARG A 154 -17.90 -20.27 20.81
N ALA A 155 -18.79 -19.32 21.08
CA ALA A 155 -20.13 -19.66 21.57
C ALA A 155 -20.92 -20.44 20.48
N PRO A 156 -21.85 -21.36 20.83
CA PRO A 156 -22.51 -22.24 19.86
C PRO A 156 -23.20 -21.53 18.68
N ASP A 157 -23.77 -20.37 18.95
CA ASP A 157 -24.54 -19.56 18.00
C ASP A 157 -23.68 -18.52 17.25
N GLN A 158 -22.39 -18.43 17.57
CA GLN A 158 -21.46 -17.42 17.06
C GLN A 158 -21.07 -17.73 15.60
N ARG A 159 -21.85 -17.20 14.66
CA ARG A 159 -21.71 -17.45 13.21
C ARG A 159 -21.77 -16.13 12.44
N THR A 160 -20.96 -16.00 11.39
CA THR A 160 -21.00 -14.85 10.45
C THR A 160 -22.40 -14.75 9.82
N SER A 161 -23.01 -13.58 9.81
CA SER A 161 -24.40 -13.39 9.35
C SER A 161 -24.52 -13.44 7.81
N LYS A 162 -25.70 -13.86 7.32
CA LYS A 162 -25.98 -13.91 5.86
C LYS A 162 -25.70 -12.58 5.13
N PRO A 163 -26.20 -11.40 5.56
CA PRO A 163 -25.96 -10.16 4.83
C PRO A 163 -24.47 -9.77 4.77
N ILE A 164 -23.70 -9.99 5.84
CA ILE A 164 -22.27 -9.67 5.84
C ILE A 164 -21.47 -10.62 4.94
N ARG A 165 -21.83 -11.92 4.87
CA ARG A 165 -21.24 -12.84 3.89
C ARG A 165 -21.52 -12.39 2.44
N ILE A 166 -22.76 -11.98 2.15
CA ILE A 166 -23.16 -11.49 0.82
C ILE A 166 -22.40 -10.21 0.47
N LEU A 167 -22.28 -9.26 1.41
CA LEU A 167 -21.55 -8.02 1.20
C LEU A 167 -20.05 -8.25 0.94
N ILE A 168 -19.41 -9.12 1.72
CA ILE A 168 -18.00 -9.48 1.50
C ILE A 168 -17.83 -10.22 0.16
N ALA A 169 -18.77 -11.07 -0.25
CA ALA A 169 -18.74 -11.71 -1.56
C ALA A 169 -18.89 -10.70 -2.71
N ILE A 170 -19.74 -9.69 -2.56
CA ILE A 170 -19.88 -8.59 -3.55
C ILE A 170 -18.59 -7.77 -3.64
N PHE A 171 -17.98 -7.37 -2.51
CA PHE A 171 -16.70 -6.67 -2.52
C PHE A 171 -15.57 -7.52 -3.11
N ALA A 172 -15.48 -8.81 -2.76
CA ALA A 172 -14.52 -9.73 -3.34
C ALA A 172 -14.70 -9.91 -4.85
N LEU A 173 -15.94 -9.98 -5.34
CA LEU A 173 -16.26 -10.03 -6.77
C LEU A 173 -15.83 -8.74 -7.48
N ILE A 174 -16.15 -7.56 -6.93
CA ILE A 174 -15.75 -6.26 -7.48
C ILE A 174 -14.22 -6.16 -7.59
N VAL A 175 -13.49 -6.54 -6.52
CA VAL A 175 -12.02 -6.55 -6.51
C VAL A 175 -11.46 -7.54 -7.53
N THR A 176 -12.02 -8.75 -7.62
CA THR A 176 -11.54 -9.79 -8.55
C THR A 176 -11.78 -9.38 -10.01
N VAL A 177 -12.96 -8.85 -10.34
CA VAL A 177 -13.31 -8.42 -11.69
C VAL A 177 -12.49 -7.19 -12.11
N SER A 178 -12.35 -6.18 -11.25
CA SER A 178 -11.54 -5.00 -11.58
C SER A 178 -10.04 -5.33 -11.74
N ALA A 179 -9.49 -6.18 -10.88
CA ALA A 179 -8.13 -6.70 -11.06
C ALA A 179 -7.97 -7.48 -12.39
N LEU A 180 -8.93 -8.35 -12.72
CA LEU A 180 -8.91 -9.13 -13.96
C LEU A 180 -9.00 -8.22 -15.21
N VAL A 181 -9.80 -7.15 -15.17
CA VAL A 181 -9.85 -6.15 -16.25
C VAL A 181 -8.51 -5.43 -16.39
N CYS A 182 -7.85 -5.01 -15.32
CA CYS A 182 -6.50 -4.42 -15.39
C CYS A 182 -5.46 -5.40 -15.96
N LEU A 183 -5.55 -6.69 -15.62
CA LEU A 183 -4.65 -7.72 -16.13
C LEU A 183 -4.86 -7.98 -17.63
N ILE A 184 -6.11 -8.14 -18.08
CA ILE A 184 -6.44 -8.41 -19.49
C ILE A 184 -6.15 -7.18 -20.38
N THR A 185 -6.43 -5.98 -19.90
CA THR A 185 -6.20 -4.73 -20.67
C THR A 185 -4.76 -4.22 -20.54
N GLY A 186 -3.92 -4.88 -19.74
CA GLY A 186 -2.56 -4.45 -19.38
C GLY A 186 -2.49 -3.24 -18.42
N GLY A 187 -3.59 -2.51 -18.22
CA GLY A 187 -3.72 -1.42 -17.27
C GLY A 187 -2.78 -0.22 -17.50
N LYS A 188 -2.27 -0.04 -18.74
CA LYS A 188 -1.29 0.99 -19.13
C LYS A 188 -1.87 1.96 -20.15
N THR A 189 -1.71 3.27 -19.90
CA THR A 189 -2.31 4.33 -20.74
C THR A 189 -1.36 5.48 -21.04
N SER A 190 -0.08 5.19 -21.29
CA SER A 190 0.88 6.21 -21.76
C SER A 190 0.76 6.51 -23.27
N SER A 191 -0.29 6.01 -23.96
CA SER A 191 -0.41 6.09 -25.42
C SER A 191 -1.88 6.05 -25.94
N GLY A 192 -2.65 7.10 -25.63
CA GLY A 192 -3.81 7.58 -26.41
C GLY A 192 -5.07 6.69 -26.57
N LYS A 193 -5.01 5.39 -26.28
CA LYS A 193 -6.16 4.46 -26.34
C LYS A 193 -6.83 4.37 -24.97
N SER A 194 -8.14 4.58 -24.92
CA SER A 194 -8.95 4.39 -23.71
C SER A 194 -9.03 2.91 -23.34
N VAL A 195 -8.29 2.50 -22.30
CA VAL A 195 -8.55 1.25 -21.59
C VAL A 195 -9.72 1.44 -20.60
N PRO A 196 -10.58 0.43 -20.38
CA PRO A 196 -11.73 0.56 -19.46
C PRO A 196 -11.40 0.80 -17.98
N LEU A 197 -10.23 0.40 -17.49
CA LEU A 197 -9.89 0.45 -16.06
C LEU A 197 -8.35 0.40 -15.86
N GLU A 198 -7.76 1.46 -15.30
CA GLU A 198 -6.33 1.53 -14.99
C GLU A 198 -6.00 0.97 -13.61
N TRP A 199 -4.72 0.66 -13.36
CA TRP A 199 -4.27 0.25 -12.03
C TRP A 199 -4.58 1.30 -10.94
N LEU A 200 -4.58 2.60 -11.30
CA LEU A 200 -5.08 3.66 -10.43
C LEU A 200 -6.57 3.50 -10.06
N ASP A 201 -7.43 3.14 -11.01
CA ASP A 201 -8.88 2.97 -10.76
C ASP A 201 -9.13 1.76 -9.86
N PHE A 202 -8.42 0.65 -10.10
CA PHE A 202 -8.42 -0.52 -9.22
C PHE A 202 -8.03 -0.15 -7.77
N VAL A 203 -6.97 0.65 -7.60
CA VAL A 203 -6.52 1.13 -6.29
C VAL A 203 -7.57 2.06 -5.64
N GLN A 204 -8.23 2.93 -6.40
CA GLN A 204 -9.32 3.76 -5.86
C GLN A 204 -10.58 2.95 -5.48
N ILE A 205 -10.89 1.86 -6.20
CA ILE A 205 -11.94 0.90 -5.83
C ILE A 205 -11.62 0.26 -4.47
N LEU A 206 -10.37 -0.17 -4.23
CA LEU A 206 -9.93 -0.69 -2.92
C LEU A 206 -10.10 0.34 -1.79
N SER A 207 -9.72 1.60 -2.04
CA SER A 207 -9.90 2.71 -1.09
C SER A 207 -11.38 2.91 -0.75
N SER A 208 -12.24 2.90 -1.78
CA SER A 208 -13.69 3.08 -1.65
C SER A 208 -14.32 1.96 -0.82
N ILE A 209 -13.91 0.71 -1.04
CA ILE A 209 -14.37 -0.45 -0.25
C ILE A 209 -13.89 -0.36 1.20
N LYS A 210 -12.62 0.02 1.45
CA LYS A 210 -12.09 0.29 2.80
C LYS A 210 -12.90 1.39 3.50
N LEU A 211 -13.27 2.46 2.81
CA LEU A 211 -14.07 3.55 3.35
C LEU A 211 -15.47 3.06 3.76
N CYS A 212 -16.19 2.39 2.84
CA CYS A 212 -17.50 1.77 3.12
C CYS A 212 -17.46 0.81 4.32
N ILE A 213 -16.45 -0.07 4.36
CA ILE A 213 -16.22 -1.00 5.48
C ILE A 213 -16.00 -0.26 6.80
N THR A 214 -15.27 0.85 6.79
CA THR A 214 -14.92 1.60 8.00
C THR A 214 -16.16 2.22 8.67
N PHE A 215 -17.17 2.64 7.90
CA PHE A 215 -18.45 3.08 8.46
C PHE A 215 -19.29 1.95 9.06
N ILE A 216 -19.33 0.77 8.42
CA ILE A 216 -20.25 -0.32 8.81
C ILE A 216 -19.66 -1.33 9.80
N LYS A 217 -18.32 -1.47 9.90
CA LYS A 217 -17.69 -2.63 10.56
C LYS A 217 -18.09 -2.81 12.03
N TYR A 218 -18.34 -1.72 12.76
CA TYR A 218 -18.73 -1.77 14.18
C TYR A 218 -20.21 -2.12 14.40
N LEU A 219 -21.10 -1.98 13.42
CA LEU A 219 -22.54 -2.21 13.58
C LEU A 219 -22.87 -3.65 14.05
N PRO A 220 -22.27 -4.73 13.50
CA PRO A 220 -22.51 -6.08 14.00
C PRO A 220 -21.99 -6.33 15.42
N GLN A 221 -20.96 -5.61 15.88
CA GLN A 221 -20.46 -5.69 17.25
C GLN A 221 -21.37 -4.92 18.22
N MET A 222 -21.82 -3.73 17.83
CA MET A 222 -22.79 -2.93 18.60
C MET A 222 -24.10 -3.71 18.81
N LEU A 223 -24.63 -4.34 17.75
CA LEU A 223 -25.84 -5.17 17.82
C LEU A 223 -25.63 -6.43 18.69
N LEU A 224 -24.45 -7.06 18.63
CA LEU A 224 -24.10 -8.19 19.50
C LEU A 224 -24.05 -7.78 20.98
N ASN A 225 -23.40 -6.65 21.29
CA ASN A 225 -23.32 -6.10 22.65
C ASN A 225 -24.72 -5.70 23.18
N TYR A 226 -25.55 -5.06 22.35
CA TYR A 226 -26.92 -4.68 22.71
C TYR A 226 -27.83 -5.88 22.99
N ARG A 227 -27.67 -6.99 22.25
CA ARG A 227 -28.41 -8.25 22.48
C ARG A 227 -27.94 -8.97 23.75
N ARG A 228 -26.63 -9.03 23.98
CA ARG A 228 -26.02 -9.67 25.17
C ARG A 228 -26.10 -8.85 26.46
N LYS A 229 -26.50 -7.57 26.37
CA LYS A 229 -26.42 -6.58 27.46
C LYS A 229 -25.02 -6.52 28.12
N SER A 230 -23.98 -6.81 27.33
CA SER A 230 -22.61 -6.97 27.83
C SER A 230 -21.59 -6.76 26.72
N THR A 231 -20.54 -5.99 27.03
CA THR A 231 -19.33 -5.80 26.21
C THR A 231 -18.27 -6.87 26.47
N LEU A 232 -18.46 -7.76 27.46
CA LEU A 232 -17.44 -8.75 27.85
C LEU A 232 -17.01 -9.63 26.67
N GLY A 233 -15.70 -9.68 26.44
CA GLY A 233 -15.06 -10.40 25.34
C GLY A 233 -14.78 -9.58 24.07
N TRP A 234 -15.11 -8.28 24.07
CA TRP A 234 -14.68 -7.32 23.06
C TRP A 234 -13.82 -6.22 23.69
N SER A 235 -12.77 -5.81 22.99
CA SER A 235 -12.02 -4.58 23.24
C SER A 235 -12.14 -3.69 22.01
N ILE A 236 -12.32 -2.39 22.21
CA ILE A 236 -12.37 -1.44 21.10
C ILE A 236 -10.98 -1.25 20.48
N GLU A 237 -10.97 -1.19 19.14
CA GLU A 237 -9.84 -0.84 18.26
C GLU A 237 -10.06 0.53 17.65
#